data_AF-A0A9P5NY57-F1
#
_entry.id   AF-A0A9P5NY57-F1
#
_cell.length_a   1.000
_cell.length_b   1.000
_cell.length_c   1.000
_cell.angle_alpha   90.00
_cell.angle_beta   90.00
_cell.angle_gamma   90.00
#
_symmetry.space_group_name_H-M   'P 1'
#
loop_
_entity.id
_entity.type
_entity.pdbx_description
1 polymer ?
#
loop_
_entity_poly.entity_id
_entity_poly.type
_entity_poly.pdbx_seq_one_letter_code
_entity_poly.pdbx_strand_id
1 'polypeptide(L)'
;MAQRCMAKWAALLTGNGKIVSSTLASFIPLSDYCRPVRISAVYFPAWIINAEVEANATYEKTQQNAVTVFRNTCVVPLNSAGVVYLNSYLEAMFQAAITGTNLPVLSAAPLWSRELDYVEPEPFTESLLYQHGEEVQCIPFTVSPFTLLDIPASSTDSSWSIAQFLQIKPSSIKPTLFSASPVLLPVYLAQYELKKSNGSEDARDTVTLFIQAHANNGAIMTERLPDAELDSSPAATAFKMVNDLGITKEFDLDAEVLDLSIISSSRVRVDSTSLRPIRDSTTAIADWLESFLGTYHYIEALASMGQLESDDDPRIRELTAEDSKALDKYFAVTSEITMVRRIMDAMSEVSENTKVLQFGDGMPKLESTEQASSTLRTKLTELEAKRAELKPRWWIEWEESVSKSEP
;
A
#
# COMPACT_ATOMS: atom_id res chain seq x y z
N MET A 1 10.73 19.66 14.45
CA MET A 1 9.27 19.86 14.27
C MET A 1 8.48 18.68 14.86
N ALA A 2 8.73 17.45 14.40
CA ALA A 2 8.14 16.18 14.84
C ALA A 2 7.68 16.09 16.32
N GLN A 3 8.54 16.39 17.29
CA GLN A 3 8.20 16.38 18.73
C GLN A 3 6.92 17.15 19.08
N ARG A 4 6.68 18.31 18.44
CA ARG A 4 5.50 19.16 18.69
C ARG A 4 4.23 18.59 18.04
N CYS A 5 4.36 17.98 16.86
CA CYS A 5 3.26 17.32 16.18
C CYS A 5 2.75 16.12 17.00
N MET A 6 3.67 15.32 17.55
CA MET A 6 3.38 14.19 18.44
C MET A 6 2.90 14.61 19.84
N ALA A 7 3.29 15.79 20.34
CA ALA A 7 3.03 16.21 21.73
C ALA A 7 1.56 16.18 22.16
N LYS A 8 0.61 16.45 21.24
CA LYS A 8 -0.84 16.41 21.52
C LYS A 8 -1.31 14.98 21.82
N TRP A 9 -0.86 14.03 21.01
CA TRP A 9 -1.18 12.61 21.14
C TRP A 9 -0.46 12.01 22.35
N ALA A 10 0.81 12.36 22.55
CA ALA A 10 1.55 11.97 23.74
C ALA A 10 0.86 12.44 25.03
N ALA A 11 0.40 13.69 25.08
CA ALA A 11 -0.33 14.19 26.26
C ALA A 11 -1.68 13.50 26.50
N LEU A 12 -2.31 12.99 25.44
CA LEU A 12 -3.55 12.20 25.50
C LEU A 12 -3.28 10.81 26.08
N LEU A 13 -2.32 10.09 25.50
CA LEU A 13 -1.96 8.71 25.83
C LEU A 13 -1.34 8.60 27.23
N THR A 14 -0.42 9.50 27.58
CA THR A 14 0.31 9.48 28.87
C THR A 14 -0.49 10.02 30.06
N GLY A 15 -1.69 10.55 29.85
CA GLY A 15 -2.50 11.19 30.89
C GLY A 15 -1.83 12.42 31.53
N ASN A 16 -0.86 13.06 30.86
CA ASN A 16 0.00 14.07 31.49
C ASN A 16 -0.73 15.37 31.87
N GLY A 17 -1.99 15.55 31.48
CA GLY A 17 -2.80 16.74 31.77
C GLY A 17 -2.43 17.98 30.91
N LYS A 18 -1.37 17.89 30.10
CA LYS A 18 -0.87 18.96 29.22
C LYS A 18 -1.54 19.01 27.85
N ILE A 19 -2.73 18.41 27.66
CA ILE A 19 -3.36 18.25 26.34
C ILE A 19 -3.52 19.60 25.61
N VAL A 20 -4.03 20.62 26.31
CA VAL A 20 -4.22 21.97 25.74
C VAL A 20 -2.88 22.62 25.34
N SER A 21 -1.88 22.60 26.22
CA SER A 21 -0.60 23.28 25.97
C SER A 21 0.25 22.55 24.93
N SER A 22 0.16 21.21 24.87
CA SER A 22 0.68 20.38 23.78
C SER A 22 -0.02 20.64 22.45
N THR A 23 -1.34 20.80 22.43
CA THR A 23 -2.09 21.11 21.19
C THR A 23 -1.72 22.50 20.66
N LEU A 24 -1.44 23.46 21.53
CA LEU A 24 -0.95 24.78 21.17
C LEU A 24 0.54 24.81 20.78
N ALA A 25 1.32 23.77 21.06
CA ALA A 25 2.78 23.76 20.84
C ALA A 25 3.20 23.78 19.37
N SER A 26 2.35 23.32 18.46
CA SER A 26 2.52 23.48 17.01
C SER A 26 2.43 24.95 16.56
N PHE A 27 1.64 25.78 17.26
CA PHE A 27 1.36 27.17 16.91
C PHE A 27 2.17 28.19 17.73
N ILE A 28 2.45 27.89 18.99
CA ILE A 28 3.11 28.80 19.95
C ILE A 28 4.46 28.21 20.37
N PRO A 29 5.59 28.72 19.86
CA PRO A 29 6.91 28.11 20.10
C PRO A 29 7.39 28.07 21.56
N LEU A 30 6.72 28.81 22.45
CA LEU A 30 7.05 28.96 23.87
C LEU A 30 6.11 28.20 24.81
N SER A 31 5.11 27.44 24.31
CA SER A 31 4.27 26.64 25.20
C SER A 31 5.07 25.49 25.82
N ASP A 32 4.76 25.16 27.07
CA ASP A 32 5.20 23.92 27.69
C ASP A 32 4.34 22.77 27.14
N TYR A 33 4.97 21.63 26.79
CA TYR A 33 4.31 20.51 26.13
C TYR A 33 4.82 19.18 26.63
N CYS A 34 4.09 18.10 26.34
CA CYS A 34 4.54 16.74 26.64
C CYS A 34 5.72 16.39 25.72
N ARG A 35 6.94 16.42 26.26
CA ARG A 35 8.18 16.08 25.54
C ARG A 35 8.47 14.59 25.65
N PRO A 36 9.06 13.96 24.62
CA PRO A 36 9.53 12.59 24.73
C PRO A 36 10.74 12.51 25.67
N VAL A 37 10.92 11.36 26.31
CA VAL A 37 12.10 11.02 27.09
C VAL A 37 13.26 10.64 26.17
N ARG A 38 12.94 10.02 25.03
CA ARG A 38 13.88 9.69 23.96
C ARG A 38 13.25 9.97 22.60
N ILE A 39 14.01 10.55 21.69
CA ILE A 39 13.71 10.59 20.25
C ILE A 39 14.87 9.98 19.48
N SER A 40 14.58 9.28 18.37
CA SER A 40 15.56 8.76 17.42
C SER A 40 15.09 9.06 16.00
N ALA A 41 16.01 9.43 15.11
CA ALA A 41 15.79 9.41 13.66
C ALA A 41 16.15 8.02 13.11
N VAL A 42 15.28 7.43 12.29
CA VAL A 42 15.53 6.13 11.65
C VAL A 42 15.18 6.18 10.16
N TYR A 43 15.92 5.43 9.36
CA TYR A 43 15.52 5.06 8.01
C TYR A 43 14.91 3.66 8.05
N PHE A 44 13.63 3.57 7.71
CA PHE A 44 12.88 2.33 7.73
C PHE A 44 12.81 1.71 6.33
N PRO A 45 13.24 0.44 6.15
CA PRO A 45 13.33 -0.19 4.84
C PRO A 45 11.95 -0.55 4.30
N ALA A 46 11.77 -0.34 3.00
CA ALA A 46 10.52 -0.58 2.29
C ALA A 46 10.78 -1.04 0.85
N TRP A 47 9.86 -1.81 0.29
CA TRP A 47 9.93 -2.37 -1.06
C TRP A 47 8.78 -1.86 -1.94
N ILE A 48 9.06 -1.04 -2.94
CA ILE A 48 8.06 -0.64 -3.93
C ILE A 48 7.82 -1.80 -4.91
N ILE A 49 6.61 -2.38 -4.96
CA ILE A 49 6.30 -3.57 -5.76
C ILE A 49 5.45 -3.24 -6.99
N ASN A 50 6.06 -3.34 -8.16
CA ASN A 50 5.33 -3.36 -9.43
C ASN A 50 5.12 -4.80 -9.86
N ALA A 51 3.87 -5.23 -10.02
CA ALA A 51 3.55 -6.55 -10.52
C ALA A 51 2.37 -6.55 -11.49
N GLU A 52 2.44 -7.43 -12.49
CA GLU A 52 1.25 -7.94 -13.17
C GLU A 52 1.07 -9.39 -12.78
N VAL A 53 -0.13 -9.74 -12.35
CA VAL A 53 -0.43 -11.06 -11.78
C VAL A 53 -1.66 -11.64 -12.47
N GLU A 54 -1.55 -12.88 -12.95
CA GLU A 54 -2.69 -13.66 -13.43
C GLU A 54 -3.12 -14.68 -12.36
N ALA A 55 -4.43 -14.90 -12.22
CA ALA A 55 -4.97 -15.87 -11.26
C ALA A 55 -6.33 -16.40 -11.71
N ASN A 56 -6.63 -17.68 -11.44
CA ASN A 56 -7.99 -18.18 -11.59
C ASN A 56 -8.87 -17.65 -10.44
N ALA A 57 -9.84 -16.82 -10.80
CA ALA A 57 -10.79 -16.22 -9.89
C ALA A 57 -12.21 -16.73 -10.17
N THR A 58 -13.00 -16.90 -9.11
CA THR A 58 -14.44 -17.15 -9.19
C THR A 58 -15.15 -15.88 -8.75
N TYR A 59 -15.87 -15.25 -9.68
CA TYR A 59 -16.71 -14.09 -9.41
C TYR A 59 -18.19 -14.48 -9.59
N GLU A 60 -19.03 -14.28 -8.57
CA GLU A 60 -20.46 -14.63 -8.61
C GLU A 60 -20.77 -16.05 -9.15
N LYS A 61 -19.90 -17.02 -8.81
CA LYS A 61 -19.92 -18.44 -9.26
C LYS A 61 -19.43 -18.69 -10.70
N THR A 62 -19.06 -17.66 -11.45
CA THR A 62 -18.41 -17.78 -12.77
C THR A 62 -16.89 -17.81 -12.58
N GLN A 63 -16.24 -18.86 -13.09
CA GLN A 63 -14.78 -18.97 -13.09
C GLN A 63 -14.19 -18.23 -14.31
N GLN A 64 -13.19 -17.39 -14.09
CA GLN A 64 -12.47 -16.64 -15.11
C GLN A 64 -10.98 -16.53 -14.78
N ASN A 65 -10.11 -16.42 -15.80
CA ASN A 65 -8.72 -16.01 -15.57
C ASN A 65 -8.69 -14.49 -15.37
N ALA A 66 -8.30 -14.07 -14.17
CA ALA A 66 -8.22 -12.68 -13.76
C ALA A 66 -6.79 -12.17 -13.85
N VAL A 67 -6.54 -11.25 -14.78
CA VAL A 67 -5.33 -10.42 -14.81
C VAL A 67 -5.55 -9.25 -13.85
N THR A 68 -4.61 -8.99 -12.95
CA THR A 68 -4.63 -7.83 -12.06
C THR A 68 -3.29 -7.12 -12.10
N VAL A 69 -3.33 -5.81 -12.34
CA VAL A 69 -2.19 -4.91 -12.38
C VAL A 69 -2.04 -4.23 -11.03
N PHE A 70 -0.99 -4.65 -10.35
CA PHE A 70 -0.46 -4.09 -9.13
C PHE A 70 0.63 -3.11 -9.55
N ARG A 71 0.26 -1.86 -9.87
CA ARG A 71 1.27 -0.83 -10.17
C ARG A 71 1.76 -0.19 -8.86
N ASN A 72 3.08 -0.20 -8.74
CA ASN A 72 3.96 0.13 -7.62
C ASN A 72 3.59 -0.41 -6.21
N THR A 73 2.30 -0.68 -5.82
CA THR A 73 1.48 -1.62 -4.89
C THR A 73 1.67 -2.04 -3.39
N CYS A 74 0.95 -1.44 -2.42
CA CYS A 74 0.78 -2.03 -1.06
C CYS A 74 -0.70 -2.12 -0.65
N VAL A 75 -1.26 -1.49 0.42
CA VAL A 75 -2.74 -1.52 0.70
C VAL A 75 -3.71 -0.33 1.09
N VAL A 76 -4.72 0.14 0.26
CA VAL A 76 -5.61 1.38 0.43
C VAL A 76 -7.13 1.18 0.09
N PRO A 77 -8.06 1.73 0.92
CA PRO A 77 -9.41 2.18 0.54
C PRO A 77 -9.55 3.70 0.24
N LEU A 78 -10.40 4.05 -0.74
CA LEU A 78 -10.86 5.43 -0.97
C LEU A 78 -12.36 5.53 -0.63
N ASN A 79 -12.69 5.72 0.65
CA ASN A 79 -14.08 5.84 1.09
C ASN A 79 -14.61 7.27 0.89
N SER A 80 -15.65 7.36 0.06
CA SER A 80 -16.25 8.60 -0.41
C SER A 80 -17.34 9.13 0.52
N ALA A 81 -17.13 10.34 1.04
CA ALA A 81 -18.20 11.21 1.54
C ALA A 81 -17.86 12.68 1.21
N GLY A 82 -18.73 13.38 0.49
CA GLY A 82 -18.58 14.82 0.18
C GLY A 82 -18.45 15.16 -1.31
N VAL A 83 -19.55 15.63 -1.90
CA VAL A 83 -19.67 16.11 -3.29
C VAL A 83 -19.00 17.49 -3.46
N VAL A 84 -18.33 17.77 -4.60
CA VAL A 84 -18.51 18.95 -5.50
C VAL A 84 -17.41 19.06 -6.59
N TYR A 85 -17.81 18.71 -7.82
CA TYR A 85 -17.49 19.28 -9.15
C TYR A 85 -16.07 19.55 -9.75
N LEU A 86 -15.98 19.08 -11.01
CA LEU A 86 -15.33 19.63 -12.23
C LEU A 86 -13.87 19.30 -12.60
N ASN A 87 -13.75 18.42 -13.60
CA ASN A 87 -12.82 18.48 -14.74
C ASN A 87 -11.42 19.09 -14.52
N SER A 88 -10.52 18.29 -13.97
CA SER A 88 -9.09 18.35 -14.27
C SER A 88 -8.62 16.97 -14.74
N TYR A 89 -7.87 16.96 -15.84
CA TYR A 89 -7.48 15.75 -16.59
C TYR A 89 -6.53 14.82 -15.81
N LEU A 90 -6.66 13.53 -16.11
CA LEU A 90 -5.59 12.52 -16.26
C LEU A 90 -4.18 12.94 -15.79
N GLU A 91 -3.78 12.50 -14.60
CA GLU A 91 -2.46 11.89 -14.25
C GLU A 91 -2.31 11.80 -12.73
N ALA A 92 -2.51 10.59 -12.18
CA ALA A 92 -2.31 10.27 -10.77
C ALA A 92 -2.30 8.74 -10.64
N MET A 93 -1.13 8.09 -10.60
CA MET A 93 -1.00 6.65 -10.93
C MET A 93 -0.24 5.84 -9.84
N PHE A 94 -0.47 4.52 -9.82
CA PHE A 94 -0.69 3.64 -8.63
C PHE A 94 0.64 3.17 -7.91
N GLN A 95 0.75 3.05 -6.54
CA GLN A 95 1.98 2.77 -5.69
C GLN A 95 1.94 1.92 -4.35
N ALA A 96 3.14 1.58 -3.74
CA ALA A 96 3.43 0.69 -2.55
C ALA A 96 4.51 1.14 -1.55
N ALA A 97 4.53 0.45 -0.39
CA ALA A 97 5.70 -0.33 0.05
C ALA A 97 5.32 -1.66 0.76
N ILE A 98 6.01 -2.81 0.56
CA ILE A 98 6.11 -3.82 1.65
C ILE A 98 7.11 -3.30 2.68
N THR A 99 6.93 -3.58 3.96
CA THR A 99 7.98 -3.31 4.95
C THR A 99 9.16 -4.28 4.73
N GLY A 100 10.35 -3.73 4.52
CA GLY A 100 11.56 -4.50 4.25
C GLY A 100 12.13 -5.21 5.48
N THR A 101 11.53 -5.01 6.66
CA THR A 101 12.00 -5.52 7.95
C THR A 101 10.85 -6.09 8.78
N ASN A 102 11.18 -7.05 9.63
CA ASN A 102 10.24 -7.73 10.54
C ASN A 102 10.26 -7.18 11.97
N LEU A 103 10.54 -5.88 12.15
CA LEU A 103 10.43 -5.25 13.46
C LEU A 103 8.95 -5.22 13.93
N PRO A 104 8.62 -5.77 15.11
CA PRO A 104 7.29 -5.68 15.70
C PRO A 104 6.74 -4.27 15.71
N VAL A 105 5.42 -4.14 15.51
CA VAL A 105 4.67 -2.89 15.37
C VAL A 105 5.06 -2.08 14.13
N LEU A 106 6.32 -1.66 13.98
CA LEU A 106 6.75 -0.80 12.87
C LEU A 106 6.55 -1.44 11.50
N SER A 107 6.64 -2.77 11.38
CA SER A 107 6.42 -3.45 10.11
C SER A 107 4.93 -3.56 9.70
N ALA A 108 4.00 -3.38 10.64
CA ALA A 108 2.56 -3.28 10.38
C ALA A 108 2.13 -1.84 10.05
N ALA A 109 2.99 -0.84 10.27
CA ALA A 109 2.64 0.57 10.16
C ALA A 109 2.44 1.07 8.71
N PRO A 110 1.44 1.95 8.45
CA PRO A 110 1.27 2.59 7.15
C PRO A 110 2.27 3.73 6.89
N LEU A 111 3.55 3.39 6.75
CA LEU A 111 4.64 4.37 6.57
C LEU A 111 4.69 5.01 5.16
N TRP A 112 4.13 4.37 4.14
CA TRP A 112 4.02 4.95 2.79
C TRP A 112 2.79 5.87 2.70
N SER A 113 3.00 7.11 2.23
CA SER A 113 1.90 8.07 1.98
C SER A 113 1.80 8.39 0.50
N ARG A 114 0.59 8.61 -0.02
CA ARG A 114 0.34 9.00 -1.42
C ARG A 114 1.02 10.28 -1.90
N GLU A 115 1.54 11.11 -1.01
CA GLU A 115 2.35 12.28 -1.37
C GLU A 115 3.70 11.85 -1.99
N LEU A 116 4.25 10.71 -1.55
CA LEU A 116 5.46 10.11 -2.11
C LEU A 116 5.27 9.62 -3.55
N ASP A 117 4.01 9.40 -4.00
CA ASP A 117 3.72 8.94 -5.36
C ASP A 117 4.25 9.91 -6.44
N TYR A 118 4.53 11.17 -6.08
CA TYR A 118 4.98 12.26 -6.97
C TYR A 118 6.37 12.80 -6.59
N VAL A 119 7.06 12.15 -5.66
CA VAL A 119 8.40 12.54 -5.20
C VAL A 119 9.42 11.60 -5.81
N GLU A 120 10.36 12.15 -6.58
CA GLU A 120 11.55 11.41 -7.01
C GLU A 120 12.42 11.15 -5.77
N PRO A 121 12.79 9.88 -5.48
CA PRO A 121 13.58 9.56 -4.29
C PRO A 121 14.99 10.14 -4.40
N GLU A 122 15.54 10.59 -3.27
CA GLU A 122 16.94 11.01 -3.21
C GLU A 122 17.85 9.76 -3.18
N PRO A 123 18.85 9.64 -4.08
CA PRO A 123 19.81 8.54 -4.04
C PRO A 123 20.54 8.48 -2.70
N PHE A 124 20.72 7.26 -2.16
CA PHE A 124 21.30 7.11 -0.84
C PHE A 124 22.78 7.54 -0.81
N THR A 125 23.13 8.42 0.14
CA THR A 125 24.51 8.92 0.33
C THR A 125 24.87 8.92 1.81
N GLU A 126 26.16 8.81 2.14
CA GLU A 126 26.64 8.83 3.54
C GLU A 126 26.24 10.12 4.29
N SER A 127 26.04 11.24 3.57
CA SER A 127 25.50 12.48 4.15
C SER A 127 24.11 12.33 4.75
N LEU A 128 23.28 11.41 4.24
CA LEU A 128 21.94 11.16 4.76
C LEU A 128 21.96 10.49 6.14
N LEU A 129 23.06 9.85 6.54
CA LEU A 129 23.27 9.27 7.87
C LEU A 129 23.34 10.33 8.99
N TYR A 130 23.42 11.62 8.66
CA TYR A 130 23.50 12.71 9.63
C TYR A 130 22.46 13.79 9.36
N GLN A 131 21.39 13.83 10.16
CA GLN A 131 20.34 14.84 10.06
C GLN A 131 20.31 15.72 11.31
N HIS A 132 20.33 17.04 11.12
CA HIS A 132 20.31 18.03 12.21
C HIS A 132 21.42 17.88 13.28
N GLY A 133 22.51 17.18 12.96
CA GLY A 133 23.61 16.88 13.89
C GLY A 133 23.43 15.60 14.70
N GLU A 134 22.37 14.83 14.45
CA GLU A 134 22.13 13.50 15.01
C GLU A 134 22.38 12.43 13.93
N GLU A 135 22.86 11.25 14.36
CA GLU A 135 23.04 10.07 13.50
C GLU A 135 21.68 9.40 13.24
N VAL A 136 21.37 9.14 11.97
CA VAL A 136 20.14 8.46 11.54
C VAL A 136 20.39 6.96 11.46
N GLN A 137 19.60 6.17 12.18
CA GLN A 137 19.78 4.72 12.22
C GLN A 137 19.14 4.05 11.01
N CYS A 138 19.94 3.45 10.13
CA CYS A 138 19.42 2.60 9.06
C CYS A 138 18.99 1.24 9.62
N ILE A 139 17.69 0.94 9.52
CA ILE A 139 17.16 -0.39 9.84
C ILE A 139 17.41 -1.31 8.63
N PRO A 140 18.00 -2.51 8.82
CA PRO A 140 18.35 -3.39 7.72
C PRO A 140 17.12 -4.05 7.09
N PHE A 141 17.21 -4.34 5.79
CA PHE A 141 16.28 -5.24 5.12
C PHE A 141 16.47 -6.66 5.68
N THR A 142 15.39 -7.25 6.23
CA THR A 142 15.34 -8.64 6.71
C THR A 142 14.28 -9.48 5.99
N VAL A 143 13.37 -8.84 5.24
CA VAL A 143 12.31 -9.49 4.46
C VAL A 143 12.64 -9.38 2.97
N SER A 144 12.73 -10.52 2.28
CA SER A 144 12.86 -10.54 0.81
C SER A 144 11.52 -10.15 0.16
N PRO A 145 11.52 -9.31 -0.90
CA PRO A 145 10.28 -8.90 -1.57
C PRO A 145 9.62 -10.05 -2.32
N PHE A 146 10.39 -11.09 -2.65
CA PHE A 146 9.91 -12.25 -3.40
C PHE A 146 9.09 -13.23 -2.57
N THR A 147 9.13 -13.14 -1.23
CA THR A 147 8.31 -13.98 -0.34
C THR A 147 6.80 -13.81 -0.60
N LEU A 148 6.36 -12.67 -1.15
CA LEU A 148 5.00 -12.47 -1.63
C LEU A 148 4.58 -13.45 -2.75
N LEU A 149 5.53 -13.86 -3.58
CA LEU A 149 5.30 -14.81 -4.69
C LEU A 149 5.19 -16.24 -4.17
N ASP A 150 5.71 -16.52 -2.98
CA ASP A 150 5.70 -17.85 -2.38
C ASP A 150 4.41 -18.10 -1.57
N ILE A 151 3.74 -17.08 -1.03
CA ILE A 151 2.48 -17.25 -0.24
C ILE A 151 1.41 -18.06 -0.99
N PRO A 152 1.12 -17.77 -2.28
CA PRO A 152 0.10 -18.51 -3.02
C PRO A 152 0.48 -19.97 -3.28
N ALA A 153 1.78 -20.27 -3.34
CA ALA A 153 2.32 -21.61 -3.54
C ALA A 153 2.40 -22.41 -2.22
N SER A 154 2.67 -21.74 -1.09
CA SER A 154 2.74 -22.34 0.25
C SER A 154 1.37 -22.50 0.91
N SER A 155 0.33 -21.82 0.43
CA SER A 155 -1.01 -21.90 1.00
C SER A 155 -1.63 -23.30 0.83
N THR A 156 -2.06 -23.88 1.94
CA THR A 156 -2.83 -25.13 1.98
C THR A 156 -4.28 -24.96 1.50
N ASP A 157 -4.76 -23.73 1.37
CA ASP A 157 -6.14 -23.42 1.05
C ASP A 157 -6.42 -23.61 -0.44
N SER A 158 -7.52 -24.31 -0.74
CA SER A 158 -7.97 -24.48 -2.13
C SER A 158 -8.51 -23.18 -2.76
N SER A 159 -8.90 -22.20 -1.93
CA SER A 159 -9.41 -20.90 -2.33
C SER A 159 -9.25 -19.86 -1.20
N TRP A 160 -8.77 -18.66 -1.53
CA TRP A 160 -8.90 -17.48 -0.69
C TRP A 160 -10.21 -16.75 -0.98
N SER A 161 -10.90 -16.28 0.07
CA SER A 161 -12.10 -15.45 -0.05
C SER A 161 -11.72 -13.99 0.14
N ILE A 162 -11.69 -13.22 -0.95
CA ILE A 162 -11.38 -11.78 -0.93
C ILE A 162 -12.60 -10.97 -0.51
N ALA A 163 -13.76 -11.31 -1.10
CA ALA A 163 -15.05 -10.77 -0.73
C ALA A 163 -16.13 -11.85 -0.91
N GLN A 164 -17.35 -11.60 -0.43
CA GLN A 164 -18.48 -12.53 -0.56
C GLN A 164 -18.75 -12.96 -2.02
N PHE A 165 -18.39 -12.11 -2.98
CA PHE A 165 -18.56 -12.32 -4.41
C PHE A 165 -17.28 -12.75 -5.15
N LEU A 166 -16.10 -12.71 -4.50
CA LEU A 166 -14.79 -12.90 -5.15
C LEU A 166 -13.91 -13.89 -4.38
N GLN A 167 -13.60 -15.00 -5.04
CA GLN A 167 -12.65 -16.01 -4.55
C GLN A 167 -11.49 -16.16 -5.54
N ILE A 168 -10.28 -16.44 -5.05
CA ILE A 168 -9.10 -16.72 -5.89
C ILE A 168 -8.50 -18.06 -5.48
N LYS A 169 -8.05 -18.88 -6.45
CA LYS A 169 -7.28 -20.10 -6.18
C LYS A 169 -5.80 -19.75 -5.98
N PRO A 170 -5.19 -19.94 -4.79
CA PRO A 170 -3.83 -19.47 -4.50
C PRO A 170 -2.79 -20.06 -5.46
N SER A 171 -2.79 -21.38 -5.62
CA SER A 171 -1.92 -22.13 -6.54
C SER A 171 -2.12 -21.84 -8.04
N SER A 172 -2.96 -20.87 -8.40
CA SER A 172 -3.08 -20.36 -9.77
C SER A 172 -2.52 -18.95 -9.97
N ILE A 173 -2.14 -18.27 -8.88
CA ILE A 173 -1.51 -16.95 -8.91
C ILE A 173 -0.12 -17.09 -9.57
N LYS A 174 0.12 -16.31 -10.62
CA LYS A 174 1.39 -16.28 -11.37
C LYS A 174 1.76 -14.84 -11.72
N PRO A 175 2.96 -14.36 -11.37
CA PRO A 175 3.45 -13.09 -11.88
C PRO A 175 3.79 -13.20 -13.37
N THR A 176 3.26 -12.30 -14.20
CA THR A 176 3.69 -12.09 -15.60
C THR A 176 4.65 -10.91 -15.74
N LEU A 177 4.75 -10.08 -14.69
CA LEU A 177 5.82 -9.13 -14.43
C LEU A 177 5.93 -8.94 -12.92
N PHE A 178 7.14 -8.79 -12.37
CA PHE A 178 7.37 -8.41 -10.98
C PHE A 178 8.70 -7.65 -10.84
N SER A 179 8.69 -6.46 -10.24
CA SER A 179 9.89 -5.76 -9.78
C SER A 179 9.70 -5.25 -8.35
N ALA A 180 10.81 -5.15 -7.63
CA ALA A 180 10.88 -4.59 -6.29
C ALA A 180 11.92 -3.47 -6.26
N SER A 181 11.57 -2.30 -5.74
CA SER A 181 12.54 -1.21 -5.55
C SER A 181 12.78 -0.92 -4.08
N PRO A 182 14.02 -1.02 -3.58
CA PRO A 182 14.33 -0.71 -2.20
C PRO A 182 14.26 0.80 -1.98
N VAL A 183 13.59 1.21 -0.90
CA VAL A 183 13.55 2.59 -0.44
C VAL A 183 13.75 2.66 1.07
N LEU A 184 14.21 3.81 1.55
CA LEU A 184 14.41 4.10 2.96
C LEU A 184 13.50 5.25 3.38
N LEU A 185 12.45 4.93 4.15
CA LEU A 185 11.47 5.90 4.63
C LEU A 185 12.00 6.59 5.90
N PRO A 186 12.13 7.93 5.92
CA PRO A 186 12.58 8.63 7.10
C PRO A 186 11.45 8.68 8.14
N VAL A 187 11.73 8.23 9.36
CA VAL A 187 10.76 8.16 10.47
C VAL A 187 11.42 8.69 11.75
N TYR A 188 10.67 9.43 12.56
CA TYR A 188 11.08 9.73 13.93
C TYR A 188 10.34 8.82 14.90
N LEU A 189 11.08 8.12 15.77
CA LEU A 189 10.57 7.34 16.89
C LEU A 189 10.69 8.16 18.17
N ALA A 190 9.64 8.25 18.99
CA ALA A 190 9.60 9.07 20.19
C ALA A 190 8.90 8.34 21.36
N GLN A 191 9.66 8.07 22.43
CA GLN A 191 9.17 7.37 23.62
C GLN A 191 8.75 8.35 24.72
N TYR A 192 7.61 8.10 25.35
CA TYR A 192 7.05 8.90 26.44
C TYR A 192 6.73 8.01 27.66
N GLU A 193 7.00 8.51 28.86
CA GLU A 193 6.64 7.83 30.11
C GLU A 193 5.13 7.95 30.40
N LEU A 194 4.48 6.82 30.67
CA LEU A 194 3.08 6.76 31.11
C LEU A 194 2.99 7.12 32.61
N LYS A 195 1.98 7.91 32.98
CA LYS A 195 1.70 8.19 34.40
C LYS A 195 0.91 7.05 35.02
N LYS A 196 1.57 6.23 35.83
CA LYS A 196 0.91 5.24 36.68
C LYS A 196 -0.13 5.87 37.61
N SER A 197 -1.33 5.33 37.61
CA SER A 197 -2.44 5.76 38.46
C SER A 197 -2.26 5.40 39.95
N ASN A 198 -1.56 4.30 40.25
CA ASN A 198 -1.57 3.65 41.56
C ASN A 198 -0.21 3.61 42.31
N GLY A 199 0.79 4.41 41.89
CA GLY A 199 2.00 4.64 42.68
C GLY A 199 2.97 3.44 42.86
N SER A 200 2.88 2.39 42.05
CA SER A 200 3.85 1.28 42.06
C SER A 200 5.13 1.65 41.30
N GLU A 201 6.25 1.82 42.01
CA GLU A 201 7.50 2.37 41.45
C GLU A 201 8.24 1.42 40.48
N ASP A 202 7.98 0.10 40.53
CA ASP A 202 8.87 -0.94 39.98
C ASP A 202 8.86 -1.17 38.46
N ALA A 203 8.22 -0.30 37.68
CA ALA A 203 8.33 -0.30 36.20
C ALA A 203 8.04 1.10 35.65
N ARG A 204 8.77 1.50 34.60
CA ARG A 204 8.41 2.69 33.80
C ARG A 204 7.75 2.20 32.52
N ASP A 205 6.42 2.19 32.53
CA ASP A 205 5.65 1.87 31.34
C ASP A 205 5.77 3.04 30.37
N THR A 206 6.04 2.75 29.10
CA THR A 206 6.29 3.77 28.07
C THR A 206 5.44 3.51 26.84
N VAL A 207 5.01 4.58 26.18
CA VAL A 207 4.38 4.52 24.86
C VAL A 207 5.30 5.10 23.80
N THR A 208 5.44 4.38 22.69
CA THR A 208 6.24 4.76 21.52
C THR A 208 5.32 5.35 20.46
N LEU A 209 5.42 6.66 20.26
CA LEU A 209 4.88 7.31 19.08
C LEU A 209 5.91 7.27 17.95
N PHE A 210 5.44 7.21 16.72
CA PHE A 210 6.28 7.41 15.55
C PHE A 210 5.57 8.26 14.50
N ILE A 211 6.36 9.03 13.75
CA ILE A 211 5.86 9.96 12.74
C ILE A 211 6.69 9.88 11.46
N GLN A 212 5.99 9.81 10.32
CA GLN A 212 6.59 9.96 8.99
C GLN A 212 7.33 11.30 8.89
N ALA A 213 8.61 11.29 8.53
CA ALA A 213 9.43 12.50 8.49
C ALA A 213 9.56 13.13 7.08
N HIS A 214 9.07 12.46 6.03
CA HIS A 214 9.08 12.98 4.66
C HIS A 214 8.02 14.05 4.37
N ALA A 215 7.04 14.24 5.27
CA ALA A 215 5.97 15.22 5.12
C ALA A 215 5.85 16.15 6.34
N ASN A 216 5.56 17.43 6.10
CA ASN A 216 5.39 18.44 7.17
C ASN A 216 4.27 18.06 8.17
N ASN A 217 3.24 17.35 7.70
CA ASN A 217 2.14 16.80 8.48
C ASN A 217 2.11 15.26 8.38
N GLY A 218 3.29 14.62 8.41
CA GLY A 218 3.40 13.17 8.29
C GLY A 218 2.52 12.42 9.29
N ALA A 219 2.04 11.25 8.88
CA ALA A 219 1.14 10.43 9.69
C ALA A 219 1.79 10.13 11.04
N ILE A 220 1.00 10.25 12.12
CA ILE A 220 1.44 9.94 13.48
C ILE A 220 0.76 8.65 13.88
N MET A 221 1.54 7.69 14.38
CA MET A 221 1.10 6.36 14.75
C MET A 221 1.62 5.99 16.14
N THR A 222 1.01 4.99 16.75
CA THR A 222 1.43 4.41 18.03
C THR A 222 1.27 2.88 18.01
N GLU A 223 2.05 2.19 18.83
CA GLU A 223 1.77 0.80 19.19
C GLU A 223 0.40 0.67 19.89
N ARG A 224 -0.28 -0.47 19.70
CA ARG A 224 -1.49 -0.85 20.44
C ARG A 224 -1.24 -0.75 21.94
N LEU A 225 -2.08 0.00 22.63
CA LEU A 225 -2.04 0.07 24.09
C LEU A 225 -2.51 -1.27 24.69
N PRO A 226 -1.98 -1.71 25.85
CA PRO A 226 -2.43 -2.94 26.49
C PRO A 226 -3.92 -2.90 26.86
N ASP A 227 -4.66 -3.99 26.65
CA ASP A 227 -6.12 -4.05 26.89
C ASP A 227 -6.51 -3.66 28.32
N ALA A 228 -5.67 -4.00 29.30
CA ALA A 228 -5.85 -3.64 30.71
C ALA A 228 -5.86 -2.11 30.96
N GLU A 229 -5.27 -1.33 30.05
CA GLU A 229 -5.30 0.13 30.07
C GLU A 229 -6.49 0.69 29.31
N LEU A 230 -7.02 0.03 28.26
CA LEU A 230 -8.12 0.60 27.46
C LEU A 230 -9.39 0.83 28.29
N ASP A 231 -9.93 -0.20 28.95
CA ASP A 231 -11.25 -0.12 29.60
C ASP A 231 -11.34 0.92 30.75
N SER A 232 -10.21 1.44 31.23
CA SER A 232 -10.17 2.40 32.33
C SER A 232 -9.28 3.64 32.10
N SER A 233 -8.56 3.74 30.98
CA SER A 233 -7.67 4.89 30.74
C SER A 233 -8.43 6.16 30.34
N PRO A 234 -7.90 7.33 30.73
CA PRO A 234 -8.28 8.60 30.11
C PRO A 234 -8.09 8.62 28.60
N ALA A 235 -7.13 7.84 28.08
CA ALA A 235 -6.83 7.74 26.65
C ALA A 235 -8.00 7.14 25.85
N ALA A 236 -8.51 5.97 26.24
CA ALA A 236 -9.65 5.35 25.56
C ALA A 236 -10.93 6.20 25.65
N THR A 237 -11.18 6.81 26.82
CA THR A 237 -12.28 7.77 26.99
C THR A 237 -12.16 8.95 26.02
N ALA A 238 -10.94 9.45 25.81
CA ALA A 238 -10.69 10.55 24.90
C ALA A 238 -10.76 10.12 23.41
N PHE A 239 -10.27 8.93 23.05
CA PHE A 239 -10.45 8.37 21.70
C PHE A 239 -11.92 8.20 21.36
N LYS A 240 -12.71 7.66 22.29
CA LYS A 240 -14.16 7.58 22.14
C LYS A 240 -14.79 8.96 21.96
N MET A 241 -14.40 9.95 22.76
CA MET A 241 -14.89 11.32 22.60
C MET A 241 -14.52 11.94 21.24
N VAL A 242 -13.33 11.65 20.70
CA VAL A 242 -12.92 12.13 19.37
C VAL A 242 -13.72 11.45 18.25
N ASN A 243 -13.95 10.13 18.36
CA ASN A 243 -14.84 9.38 17.46
C ASN A 243 -16.29 9.91 17.53
N ASP A 244 -16.86 10.06 18.74
CA ASP A 244 -18.24 10.54 18.98
C ASP A 244 -18.49 11.96 18.42
N LEU A 245 -17.44 12.78 18.29
CA LEU A 245 -17.52 14.11 17.67
C LEU A 245 -17.53 14.09 16.13
N GLY A 246 -17.30 12.93 15.50
CA GLY A 246 -17.26 12.78 14.04
C GLY A 246 -16.13 13.57 13.35
N ILE A 247 -15.09 13.95 14.11
CA ILE A 247 -13.96 14.76 13.61
C ILE A 247 -12.92 13.88 12.89
N THR A 248 -12.88 12.59 13.19
CA THR A 248 -11.96 11.61 12.60
C THR A 248 -12.73 10.40 12.05
N LYS A 249 -12.05 9.61 11.22
CA LYS A 249 -12.39 8.21 10.99
C LYS A 249 -12.45 7.49 12.34
N GLU A 250 -13.30 6.47 12.47
CA GLU A 250 -13.31 5.61 13.66
C GLU A 250 -11.90 5.01 13.85
N PHE A 251 -11.28 5.30 14.98
CA PHE A 251 -10.03 4.66 15.37
C PHE A 251 -10.27 3.16 15.60
N ASP A 252 -9.58 2.33 14.82
CA ASP A 252 -9.47 0.90 15.10
C ASP A 252 -8.51 0.73 16.28
N LEU A 253 -9.10 0.54 17.47
CA LEU A 253 -8.36 0.36 18.72
C LEU A 253 -7.82 -1.07 18.89
N ASP A 254 -8.28 -2.01 18.06
CA ASP A 254 -7.78 -3.38 18.03
C ASP A 254 -6.59 -3.55 17.06
N ALA A 255 -6.40 -2.61 16.13
CA ALA A 255 -5.22 -2.56 15.28
C ALA A 255 -3.92 -2.50 16.10
N GLU A 256 -2.93 -3.30 15.70
CA GLU A 256 -1.61 -3.35 16.35
C GLU A 256 -0.83 -2.02 16.22
N VAL A 257 -1.09 -1.30 15.12
CA VAL A 257 -0.65 0.08 14.91
C VAL A 257 -1.88 0.96 14.81
N LEU A 258 -2.06 1.82 15.80
CA LEU A 258 -3.11 2.81 15.81
C LEU A 258 -2.63 4.05 15.04
N ASP A 259 -3.20 4.28 13.86
CA ASP A 259 -3.00 5.51 13.08
C ASP A 259 -3.79 6.67 13.70
N LEU A 260 -3.06 7.67 14.19
CA LEU A 260 -3.56 8.88 14.84
C LEU A 260 -3.71 10.05 13.85
N SER A 261 -3.72 9.75 12.55
CA SER A 261 -3.86 10.71 11.47
C SER A 261 -5.33 11.00 11.17
N ILE A 262 -5.66 12.25 10.86
CA ILE A 262 -7.03 12.66 10.50
C ILE A 262 -7.43 12.02 9.16
N ILE A 263 -6.47 11.95 8.24
CA ILE A 263 -6.58 11.26 6.96
C ILE A 263 -5.82 9.95 7.13
N SER A 264 -6.55 8.83 7.11
CA SER A 264 -5.95 7.50 7.11
C SER A 264 -5.04 7.37 5.89
N SER A 265 -3.73 7.42 6.12
CA SER A 265 -2.78 7.00 5.09
C SER A 265 -2.86 5.49 5.01
N SER A 266 -3.02 5.03 3.78
CA SER A 266 -3.10 3.63 3.44
C SER A 266 -2.26 3.50 2.16
N ARG A 267 -2.03 2.28 1.69
CA ARG A 267 -0.84 1.90 0.93
C ARG A 267 -1.02 1.22 -0.49
N VAL A 268 -2.21 0.77 -0.96
CA VAL A 268 -2.46 0.03 -2.24
C VAL A 268 -2.72 1.06 -3.24
N ARG A 269 -2.38 0.65 -4.45
CA ARG A 269 -3.15 1.01 -5.60
C ARG A 269 -3.23 -0.23 -6.53
N VAL A 270 -4.40 -0.89 -6.58
CA VAL A 270 -4.73 -1.83 -7.65
C VAL A 270 -5.12 -0.94 -8.83
N ASP A 271 -4.29 -0.88 -9.86
CA ASP A 271 -4.49 0.01 -11.02
C ASP A 271 -5.67 -0.48 -11.85
N SER A 272 -5.62 -1.75 -12.19
CA SER A 272 -6.70 -2.43 -12.88
C SER A 272 -6.77 -3.90 -12.48
N THR A 273 -7.96 -4.44 -12.60
CA THR A 273 -8.18 -5.89 -12.70
C THR A 273 -8.89 -6.15 -14.03
N SER A 274 -9.08 -7.41 -14.44
CA SER A 274 -9.98 -7.83 -15.52
C SER A 274 -11.39 -8.22 -15.02
N LEU A 275 -11.55 -8.48 -13.72
CA LEU A 275 -12.83 -8.82 -13.07
C LEU A 275 -13.93 -7.77 -13.28
N ARG A 276 -15.20 -8.18 -13.28
CA ARG A 276 -16.36 -7.29 -13.31
C ARG A 276 -17.17 -7.42 -12.02
N PRO A 277 -17.74 -6.35 -11.45
CA PRO A 277 -17.51 -4.94 -11.81
C PRO A 277 -16.12 -4.49 -11.36
N ILE A 278 -15.52 -3.58 -12.14
CA ILE A 278 -14.11 -3.20 -11.99
C ILE A 278 -13.85 -2.58 -10.62
N ARG A 279 -14.61 -1.53 -10.28
CA ARG A 279 -14.40 -0.71 -9.09
C ARG A 279 -14.49 -1.55 -7.82
N ASP A 280 -15.55 -2.32 -7.69
CA ASP A 280 -15.83 -3.09 -6.47
C ASP A 280 -14.82 -4.24 -6.33
N SER A 281 -14.37 -4.85 -7.44
CA SER A 281 -13.29 -5.85 -7.43
C SER A 281 -11.94 -5.25 -7.06
N THR A 282 -11.56 -4.09 -7.63
CA THR A 282 -10.29 -3.42 -7.28
C THR A 282 -10.26 -2.97 -5.82
N THR A 283 -11.39 -2.43 -5.30
CA THR A 283 -11.51 -2.02 -3.90
C THR A 283 -11.54 -3.23 -2.97
N ALA A 284 -12.21 -4.32 -3.33
CA ALA A 284 -12.19 -5.54 -2.52
C ALA A 284 -10.80 -6.19 -2.44
N ILE A 285 -10.07 -6.29 -3.55
CA ILE A 285 -8.68 -6.81 -3.56
C ILE A 285 -7.76 -5.89 -2.73
N ALA A 286 -7.97 -4.58 -2.83
CA ALA A 286 -7.31 -3.61 -1.96
C ALA A 286 -7.63 -3.90 -0.49
N ASP A 287 -8.85 -3.66 -0.03
CA ASP A 287 -9.19 -3.70 1.39
C ASP A 287 -8.85 -5.05 2.05
N TRP A 288 -9.00 -6.15 1.30
CA TRP A 288 -8.54 -7.48 1.70
C TRP A 288 -7.06 -7.51 2.04
N LEU A 289 -6.17 -7.09 1.12
CA LEU A 289 -4.73 -7.05 1.37
C LEU A 289 -4.36 -6.16 2.60
N GLU A 290 -5.11 -5.09 2.93
CA GLU A 290 -4.74 -4.13 4.00
C GLU A 290 -4.94 -4.77 5.35
N SER A 291 -5.96 -5.62 5.48
CA SER A 291 -6.15 -6.44 6.67
C SER A 291 -4.97 -7.37 6.94
N PHE A 292 -4.31 -7.90 5.89
CA PHE A 292 -3.09 -8.69 6.05
C PHE A 292 -1.88 -7.81 6.39
N LEU A 293 -1.60 -6.74 5.65
CA LEU A 293 -0.42 -5.90 5.91
C LEU A 293 -0.57 -4.98 7.14
N GLY A 294 -1.77 -4.88 7.71
CA GLY A 294 -2.04 -4.23 9.00
C GLY A 294 -1.77 -5.11 10.23
N THR A 295 -1.41 -6.39 10.05
CA THR A 295 -1.18 -7.34 11.14
C THR A 295 0.25 -7.89 11.08
N TYR A 296 1.06 -7.59 12.10
CA TYR A 296 2.47 -7.99 12.25
C TYR A 296 2.68 -9.48 12.06
N HIS A 297 1.78 -10.32 12.56
CA HIS A 297 1.92 -11.78 12.44
C HIS A 297 2.05 -12.24 10.97
N TYR A 298 1.36 -11.59 10.02
CA TYR A 298 1.54 -11.91 8.60
C TYR A 298 2.89 -11.40 8.06
N ILE A 299 3.40 -10.27 8.55
CA ILE A 299 4.74 -9.78 8.19
C ILE A 299 5.86 -10.65 8.79
N GLU A 300 5.67 -11.16 10.00
CA GLU A 300 6.55 -12.14 10.64
C GLU A 300 6.54 -13.46 9.87
N ALA A 301 5.37 -13.91 9.40
CA ALA A 301 5.26 -15.06 8.53
C ALA A 301 6.04 -14.84 7.22
N LEU A 302 5.88 -13.69 6.54
CA LEU A 302 6.68 -13.32 5.36
C LEU A 302 8.18 -13.36 5.63
N ALA A 303 8.63 -12.78 6.75
CA ALA A 303 10.03 -12.79 7.16
C ALA A 303 10.57 -14.20 7.41
N SER A 304 9.74 -15.10 7.93
CA SER A 304 10.09 -16.50 8.16
C SER A 304 10.16 -17.34 6.87
N MET A 305 9.49 -16.89 5.80
CA MET A 305 9.48 -17.59 4.50
C MET A 305 10.75 -17.37 3.68
N GLY A 306 11.41 -16.22 3.84
CA GLY A 306 12.65 -15.93 3.11
C GLY A 306 13.35 -14.64 3.54
N GLN A 307 14.62 -14.77 3.88
CA GLN A 307 15.52 -13.63 4.10
C GLN A 307 16.04 -13.11 2.75
N LEU A 308 16.44 -11.84 2.70
CA LEU A 308 17.12 -11.29 1.54
C LEU A 308 18.58 -11.78 1.53
N GLU A 309 18.88 -12.83 0.74
CA GLU A 309 20.24 -13.37 0.63
C GLU A 309 21.17 -12.49 -0.23
N SER A 310 20.63 -11.85 -1.26
CA SER A 310 21.34 -10.94 -2.17
C SER A 310 20.34 -9.98 -2.84
N ASP A 311 20.82 -8.79 -3.22
CA ASP A 311 20.15 -7.78 -4.03
C ASP A 311 20.53 -7.84 -5.52
N ASP A 312 21.34 -8.82 -5.94
CA ASP A 312 21.76 -9.06 -7.35
C ASP A 312 20.62 -9.56 -8.27
N ASP A 313 19.43 -9.86 -7.74
CA ASP A 313 18.29 -10.33 -8.55
C ASP A 313 17.87 -9.21 -9.54
N PRO A 314 17.79 -9.47 -10.85
CA PRO A 314 17.49 -8.44 -11.86
C PRO A 314 16.10 -7.78 -11.72
N ARG A 315 15.22 -8.35 -10.90
CA ARG A 315 13.90 -7.79 -10.54
C ARG A 315 14.01 -6.77 -9.39
N ILE A 316 15.11 -6.74 -8.64
CA ILE A 316 15.44 -5.68 -7.69
C ILE A 316 16.03 -4.51 -8.49
N ARG A 317 15.38 -3.33 -8.41
CA ARG A 317 15.67 -2.17 -9.27
C ARG A 317 15.66 -0.88 -8.46
N GLU A 318 16.63 0.00 -8.68
CA GLU A 318 16.57 1.37 -8.13
C GLU A 318 15.31 2.09 -8.63
N LEU A 319 14.63 2.84 -7.75
CA LEU A 319 13.42 3.58 -8.08
C LEU A 319 13.75 4.85 -8.89
N THR A 320 14.10 4.69 -10.16
CA THR A 320 14.39 5.81 -11.06
C THR A 320 13.14 6.24 -11.83
N ALA A 321 13.09 7.52 -12.24
CA ALA A 321 12.06 8.02 -13.13
C ALA A 321 12.05 7.30 -14.50
N GLU A 322 13.20 6.75 -14.93
CA GLU A 322 13.37 6.07 -16.21
C GLU A 322 12.78 4.66 -16.19
N ASP A 323 13.12 3.84 -15.18
CA ASP A 323 12.54 2.50 -15.00
C ASP A 323 11.04 2.59 -14.70
N SER A 324 10.63 3.55 -13.87
CA SER A 324 9.21 3.85 -13.61
C SER A 324 8.47 4.13 -14.93
N LYS A 325 8.98 5.05 -15.75
CA LYS A 325 8.38 5.41 -17.05
C LYS A 325 8.36 4.26 -18.08
N ALA A 326 9.24 3.27 -17.94
CA ALA A 326 9.19 2.06 -18.76
C ALA A 326 8.04 1.14 -18.31
N LEU A 327 7.95 0.86 -17.00
CA LEU A 327 6.86 0.09 -16.38
C LEU A 327 5.48 0.72 -16.65
N ASP A 328 5.38 2.04 -16.55
CA ASP A 328 4.17 2.81 -16.81
C ASP A 328 3.58 2.55 -18.20
N LYS A 329 4.43 2.53 -19.22
CA LYS A 329 4.02 2.26 -20.61
C LYS A 329 3.56 0.82 -20.78
N TYR A 330 4.25 -0.12 -20.14
CA TYR A 330 3.87 -1.54 -20.17
C TYR A 330 2.50 -1.76 -19.52
N PHE A 331 2.31 -1.26 -18.29
CA PHE A 331 1.03 -1.38 -17.56
C PHE A 331 -0.12 -0.65 -18.24
N ALA A 332 0.11 0.53 -18.84
CA ALA A 332 -0.91 1.21 -19.63
C ALA A 332 -1.44 0.33 -20.79
N VAL A 333 -0.54 -0.38 -21.49
CA VAL A 333 -0.93 -1.32 -22.55
C VAL A 333 -1.62 -2.57 -21.98
N THR A 334 -1.19 -3.12 -20.84
CA THR A 334 -1.92 -4.22 -20.16
C THR A 334 -3.34 -3.80 -19.76
N SER A 335 -3.53 -2.59 -19.24
CA SER A 335 -4.84 -2.04 -18.89
C SER A 335 -5.72 -1.81 -20.14
N GLU A 336 -5.15 -1.37 -21.27
CA GLU A 336 -5.85 -1.32 -22.56
C GLU A 336 -6.26 -2.71 -23.09
N ILE A 337 -5.36 -3.70 -23.06
CA ILE A 337 -5.65 -5.10 -23.44
C ILE A 337 -6.82 -5.64 -22.61
N THR A 338 -6.79 -5.39 -21.31
CA THR A 338 -7.81 -5.81 -20.35
C THR A 338 -9.16 -5.14 -20.64
N MET A 339 -9.17 -3.87 -21.03
CA MET A 339 -10.38 -3.17 -21.48
C MET A 339 -10.92 -3.75 -22.81
N VAL A 340 -10.07 -4.02 -23.79
CA VAL A 340 -10.49 -4.58 -25.09
C VAL A 340 -11.05 -5.99 -24.95
N ARG A 341 -10.38 -6.88 -24.21
CA ARG A 341 -10.88 -8.24 -23.90
C ARG A 341 -12.28 -8.18 -23.28
N ARG A 342 -12.47 -7.35 -22.24
CA ARG A 342 -13.79 -7.13 -21.63
C ARG A 342 -14.87 -6.67 -22.60
N ILE A 343 -14.57 -5.76 -23.53
CA ILE A 343 -15.56 -5.31 -24.52
C ILE A 343 -15.95 -6.48 -25.44
N MET A 344 -14.97 -7.30 -25.85
CA MET A 344 -15.23 -8.51 -26.64
C MET A 344 -16.07 -9.54 -25.87
N ASP A 345 -15.77 -9.77 -24.58
CA ASP A 345 -16.53 -10.68 -23.72
C ASP A 345 -17.99 -10.21 -23.60
N ALA A 346 -18.21 -8.91 -23.32
CA ALA A 346 -19.55 -8.32 -23.25
C ALA A 346 -20.30 -8.46 -24.57
N MET A 347 -19.63 -8.25 -25.70
CA MET A 347 -20.23 -8.45 -27.02
C MET A 347 -20.58 -9.91 -27.31
N SER A 348 -19.91 -10.88 -26.68
CA SER A 348 -20.18 -12.32 -26.85
C SER A 348 -21.37 -12.83 -26.02
N GLU A 349 -21.62 -12.21 -24.86
CA GLU A 349 -22.76 -12.50 -23.97
C GLU A 349 -24.10 -11.96 -24.54
N VAL A 350 -24.02 -11.05 -25.51
CA VAL A 350 -25.09 -10.16 -25.93
C VAL A 350 -25.77 -10.67 -27.21
N SER A 351 -27.08 -10.90 -27.15
CA SER A 351 -27.85 -11.49 -28.26
C SER A 351 -27.87 -10.63 -29.54
N GLU A 352 -28.08 -11.29 -30.69
CA GLU A 352 -28.05 -10.74 -32.07
C GLU A 352 -28.83 -9.42 -32.27
N ASN A 353 -29.85 -9.14 -31.45
CA ASN A 353 -30.69 -7.94 -31.56
C ASN A 353 -30.07 -6.66 -30.98
N THR A 354 -28.85 -6.71 -30.45
CA THR A 354 -28.29 -5.60 -29.66
C THR A 354 -27.53 -4.61 -30.52
N LYS A 355 -27.96 -3.34 -30.47
CA LYS A 355 -27.35 -2.25 -31.23
C LYS A 355 -26.20 -1.64 -30.43
N VAL A 356 -25.00 -1.70 -31.00
CA VAL A 356 -23.82 -0.99 -30.47
C VAL A 356 -24.04 0.51 -30.66
N LEU A 357 -24.22 1.25 -29.56
CA LEU A 357 -24.31 2.71 -29.57
C LEU A 357 -22.92 3.31 -29.42
N GLN A 358 -22.48 4.04 -30.44
CA GLN A 358 -21.18 4.68 -30.49
C GLN A 358 -21.29 6.12 -29.99
N PHE A 359 -20.49 6.47 -28.98
CA PHE A 359 -20.43 7.82 -28.40
C PHE A 359 -19.05 8.42 -28.66
N GLY A 360 -19.01 9.52 -29.43
CA GLY A 360 -17.79 10.27 -29.76
C GLY A 360 -17.67 10.61 -31.23
N ASP A 361 -17.25 11.84 -31.55
CA ASP A 361 -16.96 12.26 -32.92
C ASP A 361 -15.67 11.60 -33.44
N GLY A 362 -15.65 11.23 -34.72
CA GLY A 362 -14.44 10.78 -35.44
C GLY A 362 -14.14 9.28 -35.42
N MET A 363 -14.86 8.46 -34.66
CA MET A 363 -14.74 7.00 -34.75
C MET A 363 -15.54 6.46 -35.96
N PRO A 364 -15.04 5.45 -36.71
CA PRO A 364 -15.75 4.90 -37.85
C PRO A 364 -17.06 4.23 -37.41
N LYS A 365 -18.15 4.48 -38.16
CA LYS A 365 -19.43 3.81 -37.91
C LYS A 365 -19.27 2.31 -38.12
N LEU A 366 -19.51 1.53 -37.07
CA LEU A 366 -19.50 0.07 -37.12
C LEU A 366 -20.89 -0.39 -37.58
N GLU A 367 -20.96 -0.99 -38.77
CA GLU A 367 -22.23 -1.37 -39.40
C GLU A 367 -22.76 -2.72 -38.88
N SER A 368 -21.89 -3.57 -38.32
CA SER A 368 -22.26 -4.85 -37.71
C SER A 368 -21.44 -5.18 -36.46
N THR A 369 -21.99 -6.08 -35.63
CA THR A 369 -21.29 -6.70 -34.48
C THR A 369 -20.06 -7.48 -34.91
N GLU A 370 -20.08 -8.11 -36.09
CA GLU A 370 -18.95 -8.82 -36.68
C GLU A 370 -17.80 -7.87 -37.04
N GLN A 371 -18.09 -6.74 -37.68
CA GLN A 371 -17.09 -5.72 -38.02
C GLN A 371 -16.48 -5.12 -36.74
N ALA A 372 -17.30 -4.85 -35.73
CA ALA A 372 -16.85 -4.41 -34.41
C ALA A 372 -15.94 -5.46 -33.74
N SER A 373 -16.34 -6.73 -33.74
CA SER A 373 -15.55 -7.84 -33.17
C SER A 373 -14.22 -8.03 -33.91
N SER A 374 -14.23 -7.95 -35.25
CA SER A 374 -13.01 -8.01 -36.06
C SER A 374 -12.06 -6.86 -35.74
N THR A 375 -12.57 -5.63 -35.63
CA THR A 375 -11.77 -4.44 -35.30
C THR A 375 -11.14 -4.56 -33.91
N LEU A 376 -11.90 -5.05 -32.92
CA LEU A 376 -11.39 -5.28 -31.56
C LEU A 376 -10.35 -6.40 -31.51
N ARG A 377 -10.53 -7.49 -32.28
CA ARG A 377 -9.51 -8.56 -32.41
C ARG A 377 -8.20 -8.02 -33.00
N THR A 378 -8.27 -7.24 -34.07
CA THR A 378 -7.07 -6.60 -34.66
C THR A 378 -6.38 -5.70 -33.63
N LYS A 379 -7.13 -4.80 -32.96
CA LYS A 379 -6.56 -3.95 -31.90
C LYS A 379 -5.97 -4.76 -30.75
N LEU A 380 -6.60 -5.87 -30.36
CA LEU A 380 -6.10 -6.75 -29.31
C LEU A 380 -4.73 -7.34 -29.69
N THR A 381 -4.60 -7.88 -30.90
CA THR A 381 -3.32 -8.42 -31.40
C THR A 381 -2.24 -7.34 -31.52
N GLU A 382 -2.58 -6.13 -31.98
CA GLU A 382 -1.66 -4.99 -32.02
C GLU A 382 -1.18 -4.58 -30.62
N LEU A 383 -2.08 -4.53 -29.63
CA LEU A 383 -1.73 -4.22 -28.24
C LEU A 383 -0.89 -5.33 -27.59
N GLU A 384 -1.20 -6.61 -27.86
CA GLU A 384 -0.42 -7.75 -27.37
C GLU A 384 1.00 -7.76 -27.93
N ALA A 385 1.17 -7.47 -29.23
CA ALA A 385 2.50 -7.28 -29.84
C ALA A 385 3.25 -6.10 -29.21
N LYS A 386 2.59 -4.93 -29.07
CA LYS A 386 3.16 -3.75 -28.42
C LYS A 386 3.55 -4.00 -26.95
N ARG A 387 2.77 -4.81 -26.23
CA ARG A 387 3.11 -5.22 -24.85
C ARG A 387 4.37 -6.08 -24.81
N ALA A 388 4.52 -7.01 -25.76
CA ALA A 388 5.72 -7.82 -25.88
C ALA A 388 6.97 -6.95 -26.21
N GLU A 389 6.83 -5.96 -27.10
CA GLU A 389 7.89 -4.98 -27.40
C GLU A 389 8.28 -4.10 -26.21
N LEU A 390 7.31 -3.74 -25.36
CA LEU A 390 7.51 -2.93 -24.16
C LEU A 390 7.96 -3.75 -22.94
N LYS A 391 8.09 -5.07 -23.06
CA LYS A 391 8.48 -5.94 -21.93
C LYS A 391 9.90 -5.60 -21.47
N PRO A 392 10.14 -5.30 -20.19
CA PRO A 392 11.48 -4.90 -19.72
C PRO A 392 12.53 -5.99 -19.95
N ARG A 393 13.73 -5.61 -20.41
CA ARG A 393 14.82 -6.56 -20.74
C ARG A 393 15.23 -7.43 -19.56
N TRP A 394 15.39 -6.83 -18.38
CA TRP A 394 15.77 -7.53 -17.14
C TRP A 394 14.77 -8.65 -16.77
N TRP A 395 13.48 -8.51 -17.14
CA TRP A 395 12.50 -9.58 -16.94
C TRP A 395 12.64 -10.71 -17.97
N ILE A 396 12.94 -10.39 -19.23
CA ILE A 396 13.22 -11.39 -20.27
C ILE A 396 14.48 -12.19 -19.90
N GLU A 397 15.53 -11.50 -19.45
CA GLU A 397 16.77 -12.10 -18.95
C GLU A 397 16.52 -13.01 -17.73
N TRP A 398 15.64 -12.58 -16.82
CA TRP A 398 15.19 -13.39 -15.68
C TRP A 398 14.43 -14.66 -16.13
N GLU A 399 13.42 -14.54 -17.00
CA GLU A 399 12.67 -15.68 -17.55
C GLU A 399 13.59 -16.69 -18.26
N GLU A 400 14.56 -16.21 -19.02
CA GLU A 400 15.59 -17.04 -19.65
C GLU A 400 16.50 -17.74 -18.62
N SER A 401 16.83 -17.08 -17.51
CA SER A 401 17.68 -17.66 -16.46
C SER A 401 16.97 -18.80 -15.73
N VAL A 402 15.69 -18.62 -15.37
CA VAL A 402 14.84 -19.65 -14.75
C VAL A 402 14.68 -20.83 -15.70
N SER A 403 14.38 -20.58 -16.98
CA SER A 403 14.22 -21.62 -18.01
C SER A 403 15.49 -22.45 -18.26
N LYS A 404 16.68 -21.93 -17.92
CA LYS A 404 17.97 -22.66 -18.01
C LYS A 404 18.30 -23.44 -16.72
N SER A 405 17.57 -23.19 -15.63
CA SER A 405 17.81 -23.78 -14.31
C SER A 405 16.94 -25.01 -13.99
N GLU A 406 15.87 -25.25 -14.77
CA GLU A 406 15.07 -26.47 -14.71
C GLU A 406 15.76 -27.61 -15.52
N PRO A 407 16.19 -28.72 -14.87
CA PRO A 407 16.97 -29.79 -15.50
C PRO A 407 16.15 -30.94 -16.11
#